data_AF-A0A6A6HM39-F1
#
_entry.id   AF-A0A6A6HM39-F1
#
_cell.length_a   1.000
_cell.length_b   1.000
_cell.length_c   1.000
_cell.angle_alpha   90.00
_cell.angle_beta   90.00
_cell.angle_gamma   90.00
#
_symmetry.space_group_name_H-M   'P 1'
#
loop_
_entity.id
_entity.type
_entity.pdbx_description
1 polymer ?
#
loop_
_entity_poly.entity_id
_entity_poly.type
_entity_poly.pdbx_seq_one_letter_code
_entity_poly.pdbx_strand_id
1 'polypeptide(L)'
;MAAALAPRPALRSSQTQPLPTAVCPQCGTALPHLHENPLSAQKRIEELEGQIKVLTLKATEAVDKLADYDDELRRLKKATQSDAKNASAPPPSSSEGNAPPNPDAKTDPPSRPQHTRFPSFFNYRRAANASIVTTSSSNSNTGPSVTALNQPTNPAASASASASNDDPRTLRTALAQEKDLRLAAESKVTQANSELEELSAQLFQQANEMVSTERRARAALEERLSGTEGRLAAAEEAAGRERSAREGLQGRVRSAEERIAVLERREVEKKGRLDRLERAVGRIERVRGVLRGEGGGE
;
A
#
# COMPACT_ATOMS: atom_id res chain seq x y z
N MET A 1 -98.86 21.85 -2.83
CA MET A 1 -99.54 20.58 -2.51
C MET A 1 -98.52 19.69 -1.82
N ALA A 2 -98.41 19.75 -0.49
CA ALA A 2 -99.16 18.98 0.50
C ALA A 2 -98.60 17.54 0.68
N ALA A 3 -97.85 17.40 1.79
CA ALA A 3 -97.58 16.27 2.70
C ALA A 3 -97.90 14.81 2.30
N ALA A 4 -97.01 13.86 2.68
CA ALA A 4 -97.24 12.92 3.79
C ALA A 4 -96.14 11.82 3.94
N LEU A 5 -95.70 11.66 5.21
CA LEU A 5 -95.34 10.47 6.01
C LEU A 5 -94.36 9.35 5.53
N ALA A 6 -93.53 8.95 6.51
CA ALA A 6 -92.52 7.87 6.56
C ALA A 6 -93.13 6.44 6.57
N PRO A 7 -92.33 5.32 6.48
CA PRO A 7 -91.46 4.86 7.58
C PRO A 7 -90.13 4.18 7.18
N ARG A 8 -89.18 4.10 8.14
CA ARG A 8 -88.02 3.18 8.10
C ARG A 8 -88.48 1.75 8.42
N PRO A 9 -87.83 0.72 7.84
CA PRO A 9 -87.55 -0.47 8.63
C PRO A 9 -86.10 -0.98 8.51
N ALA A 10 -85.66 -1.47 9.67
CA ALA A 10 -84.64 -2.44 10.05
C ALA A 10 -83.62 -2.99 9.02
N LEU A 11 -82.39 -2.98 9.52
CA LEU A 11 -81.23 -3.81 9.20
C LEU A 11 -81.57 -5.23 8.71
N ARG A 12 -80.95 -5.64 7.59
CA ARG A 12 -80.52 -7.04 7.43
C ARG A 12 -79.22 -7.11 6.64
N SER A 13 -78.29 -7.84 7.25
CA SER A 13 -76.92 -8.12 6.87
C SER A 13 -76.74 -8.72 5.48
N SER A 14 -75.46 -8.72 5.08
CA SER A 14 -74.76 -9.64 4.16
C SER A 14 -74.69 -9.25 2.69
N GLN A 15 -73.68 -8.45 2.34
CA GLN A 15 -72.60 -8.85 1.42
C GLN A 15 -71.58 -7.72 1.29
N THR A 16 -70.56 -7.75 2.15
CA THR A 16 -69.34 -6.98 1.88
C THR A 16 -68.50 -7.83 0.94
N GLN A 17 -68.33 -7.32 -0.28
CA GLN A 17 -67.53 -7.95 -1.32
C GLN A 17 -66.08 -8.17 -0.85
N PRO A 18 -65.45 -9.31 -1.21
CA PRO A 18 -64.07 -9.57 -0.85
C PRO A 18 -63.13 -8.72 -1.71
N LEU A 19 -62.27 -7.97 -1.02
CA LEU A 19 -61.12 -7.26 -1.58
C LEU A 19 -60.16 -8.26 -2.25
N PRO A 20 -59.63 -8.02 -3.47
CA PRO A 20 -58.74 -8.97 -4.12
C PRO A 20 -57.36 -8.94 -3.45
N THR A 21 -57.06 -9.95 -2.64
CA THR A 21 -55.68 -10.29 -2.28
C THR A 21 -55.02 -10.93 -3.49
N ALA A 22 -54.11 -10.22 -4.14
CA ALA A 22 -53.36 -10.75 -5.28
C ALA A 22 -52.43 -11.89 -4.81
N VAL A 23 -52.72 -13.11 -5.27
CA VAL A 23 -51.90 -14.32 -5.04
C VAL A 23 -51.15 -14.64 -6.33
N CYS A 24 -49.88 -15.06 -6.23
CA CYS A 24 -49.07 -15.43 -7.40
C CYS A 24 -49.63 -16.69 -8.09
N PRO A 25 -49.97 -16.65 -9.40
CA PRO A 25 -50.62 -17.77 -10.08
C PRO A 25 -49.72 -19.01 -10.29
N GLN A 26 -48.41 -18.93 -10.01
CA GLN A 26 -47.49 -20.05 -10.23
C GLN A 26 -47.12 -20.84 -8.95
N CYS A 27 -47.31 -20.28 -7.76
CA CYS A 27 -46.92 -20.96 -6.51
C CYS A 27 -47.84 -20.72 -5.30
N GLY A 28 -48.92 -19.94 -5.45
CA GLY A 28 -50.00 -19.87 -4.45
C GLY A 28 -49.65 -19.18 -3.13
N THR A 29 -48.46 -18.61 -2.98
CA THR A 29 -48.08 -17.85 -1.79
C THR A 29 -48.79 -16.49 -1.78
N ALA A 30 -49.45 -16.18 -0.66
CA ALA A 30 -49.99 -14.86 -0.40
C ALA A 30 -48.82 -13.86 -0.32
N LEU A 31 -48.74 -12.95 -1.30
CA LEU A 31 -47.76 -11.87 -1.27
C LEU A 31 -48.07 -11.01 -0.04
N PRO A 32 -47.16 -10.89 0.94
CA PRO A 32 -47.34 -9.93 2.00
C PRO A 32 -47.42 -8.56 1.33
N HIS A 33 -48.52 -7.85 1.56
CA HIS A 33 -48.67 -6.45 1.16
C HIS A 33 -47.68 -5.63 1.99
N LEU A 34 -46.39 -5.71 1.66
CA LEU A 34 -45.42 -4.71 2.06
C LEU A 34 -45.94 -3.42 1.44
N HIS A 35 -46.48 -2.57 2.29
CA HIS A 35 -46.80 -1.18 1.98
C HIS A 35 -45.48 -0.40 1.79
N GLU A 36 -44.65 -0.87 0.87
CA GLU A 36 -43.68 -0.03 0.18
C GLU A 36 -44.50 0.75 -0.82
N ASN A 37 -44.57 2.07 -0.64
CA ASN A 37 -45.22 2.93 -1.59
C ASN A 37 -44.64 2.61 -2.98
N PRO A 38 -45.44 2.37 -4.04
CA PRO A 38 -44.90 2.08 -5.37
C PRO A 38 -43.91 3.16 -5.83
N LEU A 39 -44.10 4.40 -5.33
CA LEU A 39 -43.19 5.52 -5.52
C LEU A 39 -41.86 5.40 -4.75
N SER A 40 -41.82 4.83 -3.53
CA SER A 40 -40.56 4.58 -2.81
C SER A 40 -39.77 3.46 -3.46
N ALA A 41 -40.45 2.38 -3.88
CA ALA A 41 -39.83 1.30 -4.64
C ALA A 41 -39.24 1.79 -5.97
N GLN A 42 -39.99 2.61 -6.72
CA GLN A 42 -39.49 3.22 -7.97
C GLN A 42 -38.27 4.11 -7.76
N LYS A 43 -38.28 4.98 -6.73
CA LYS A 43 -37.11 5.81 -6.38
C LYS A 43 -35.89 4.97 -6.02
N ARG A 44 -36.10 3.87 -5.29
CA ARG A 44 -35.01 2.97 -4.92
C ARG A 44 -34.44 2.24 -6.12
N ILE A 45 -35.28 1.84 -7.07
CA ILE A 45 -34.85 1.25 -8.33
C ILE A 45 -34.00 2.24 -9.11
N GLU A 46 -34.45 3.48 -9.29
CA GLU A 46 -33.68 4.52 -9.99
C GLU A 46 -32.33 4.81 -9.32
N GLU A 47 -32.30 4.85 -7.99
CA GLU A 47 -31.06 5.00 -7.21
C GLU A 47 -30.10 3.82 -7.45
N LEU A 48 -30.60 2.59 -7.37
CA LEU A 48 -29.81 1.38 -7.59
C LEU A 48 -29.31 1.29 -9.03
N GLU A 49 -30.14 1.64 -10.02
CA GLU A 49 -29.73 1.74 -11.42
C GLU A 49 -28.64 2.80 -11.62
N GLY A 50 -28.74 3.94 -10.91
CA GLY A 50 -27.69 4.95 -10.88
C GLY A 50 -26.38 4.42 -10.29
N GLN A 51 -26.44 3.69 -9.18
CA GLN A 51 -25.27 3.06 -8.56
C GLN A 51 -24.64 2.01 -9.48
N ILE A 52 -25.46 1.19 -10.15
CA ILE A 52 -24.97 0.19 -11.11
C ILE A 52 -24.24 0.91 -12.26
N LYS A 53 -24.80 1.99 -12.82
CA LYS A 53 -24.14 2.76 -13.88
C LYS A 53 -22.78 3.31 -13.45
N VAL A 54 -22.70 3.89 -12.25
CA VAL A 54 -21.44 4.41 -11.71
C VAL A 54 -20.42 3.29 -11.48
N LEU A 55 -20.85 2.16 -10.93
CA LEU A 55 -19.98 1.00 -10.74
C LEU A 55 -19.50 0.41 -12.06
N THR A 56 -20.35 0.38 -13.09
CA THR A 56 -19.96 -0.05 -14.44
C THR A 56 -18.92 0.90 -15.03
N LEU A 57 -19.13 2.21 -14.95
CA LEU A 57 -18.13 3.20 -15.42
C LEU A 57 -16.79 3.06 -14.67
N LYS A 58 -16.84 2.82 -13.36
CA LYS A 58 -15.64 2.60 -12.56
C LYS A 58 -14.95 1.28 -12.91
N ALA A 59 -15.71 0.25 -13.24
CA ALA A 59 -15.17 -1.03 -13.70
C ALA A 59 -14.49 -0.88 -15.07
N THR A 60 -15.08 -0.12 -16.00
CA THR A 60 -14.45 0.15 -17.31
C THR A 60 -13.16 0.94 -17.14
N GLU A 61 -13.16 2.00 -16.32
CA GLU A 61 -11.95 2.78 -16.03
C GLU A 61 -10.85 1.91 -15.38
N ALA A 62 -11.23 0.97 -14.52
CA ALA A 62 -10.28 0.02 -13.93
C ALA A 62 -9.71 -0.95 -14.97
N VAL A 63 -10.53 -1.43 -15.92
CA VAL A 63 -10.07 -2.28 -17.03
C VAL A 63 -9.11 -1.52 -17.94
N ASP A 64 -9.38 -0.26 -18.25
CA ASP A 64 -8.49 0.58 -19.06
C ASP A 64 -7.12 0.73 -18.38
N LYS A 65 -7.09 0.99 -17.07
CA LYS A 65 -5.84 1.03 -16.29
C LYS A 65 -5.09 -0.30 -16.30
N LEU A 66 -5.80 -1.42 -16.24
CA LEU A 66 -5.17 -2.75 -16.32
C LEU A 66 -4.56 -3.00 -17.69
N ALA A 67 -5.17 -2.51 -18.78
CA ALA A 67 -4.58 -2.57 -20.11
C ALA A 67 -3.25 -1.80 -20.17
N ASP A 68 -3.21 -0.59 -19.61
CA ASP A 68 -1.97 0.21 -19.53
C ASP A 68 -0.86 -0.53 -18.74
N TYR A 69 -1.21 -1.14 -17.60
CA TYR A 69 -0.25 -1.92 -16.80
C TYR A 69 0.23 -3.18 -17.52
N ASP A 70 -0.62 -3.85 -18.29
CA ASP A 70 -0.25 -5.02 -19.09
C ASP A 70 0.73 -4.63 -20.21
N ASP A 71 0.54 -3.48 -20.87
CA ASP A 71 1.45 -2.96 -21.87
C ASP A 71 2.82 -2.59 -21.27
N GLU A 72 2.82 -1.97 -20.09
CA GLU A 72 4.05 -1.68 -19.35
C GLU A 72 4.78 -2.97 -18.93
N LEU A 73 4.06 -3.99 -18.46
CA LEU A 73 4.62 -5.31 -18.17
C LEU A 73 5.22 -5.96 -19.41
N ARG A 74 4.57 -5.85 -20.57
CA ARG A 74 5.10 -6.35 -21.86
C ARG A 74 6.37 -5.60 -22.25
N ARG A 75 6.40 -4.27 -22.07
CA ARG A 75 7.58 -3.44 -22.33
C ARG A 75 8.76 -3.81 -21.44
N LEU A 76 8.53 -3.96 -20.14
CA LEU A 76 9.56 -4.37 -19.16
C LEU A 76 10.06 -5.79 -19.42
N LYS A 77 9.17 -6.73 -19.76
CA LYS A 77 9.57 -8.09 -20.17
C LYS A 77 10.40 -8.08 -21.45
N LYS A 78 10.06 -7.25 -22.44
CA LYS A 78 10.84 -7.12 -23.68
C LYS A 78 12.24 -6.53 -23.40
N ALA A 79 12.32 -5.51 -22.54
CA ALA A 79 13.59 -4.90 -22.13
C ALA A 79 14.50 -5.90 -21.38
N THR A 80 13.95 -6.61 -20.39
CA THR A 80 14.70 -7.64 -19.64
C THR A 80 15.09 -8.84 -20.51
N GLN A 81 14.29 -9.20 -21.50
CA GLN A 81 14.61 -10.28 -22.44
C GLN A 81 15.67 -9.86 -23.48
N SER A 82 15.75 -8.58 -23.86
CA SER A 82 16.89 -8.08 -24.64
C SER A 82 18.19 -8.10 -23.84
N ASP A 83 18.14 -7.83 -22.54
CA ASP A 83 19.32 -7.89 -21.67
C ASP A 83 19.79 -9.34 -21.44
N ALA A 84 18.86 -10.29 -21.29
CA ALA A 84 19.19 -11.71 -21.09
C ALA A 84 19.76 -12.40 -22.34
N LYS A 85 19.42 -11.95 -23.57
CA LYS A 85 19.98 -12.51 -24.81
C LYS A 85 21.45 -12.14 -25.05
N ASN A 86 21.99 -11.19 -24.28
CA ASN A 86 23.40 -10.78 -24.33
C ASN A 86 24.27 -11.45 -23.24
N ALA A 87 23.68 -12.26 -22.35
CA ALA A 87 24.36 -12.94 -21.25
C ALA A 87 24.06 -14.45 -21.25
N SER A 88 24.60 -15.19 -22.21
CA SER A 88 24.46 -16.65 -22.28
C SER A 88 25.80 -17.34 -22.07
N ALA A 89 26.10 -17.73 -20.82
CA ALA A 89 26.78 -18.99 -20.44
C ALA A 89 27.07 -19.07 -18.92
N PRO A 90 26.56 -20.08 -18.19
CA PRO A 90 27.18 -20.57 -16.96
C PRO A 90 27.67 -22.03 -17.11
N PRO A 91 28.85 -22.42 -16.57
CA PRO A 91 29.28 -23.81 -16.51
C PRO A 91 28.72 -24.55 -15.26
N PRO A 92 28.59 -25.89 -15.30
CA PRO A 92 28.12 -26.70 -14.18
C PRO A 92 29.26 -27.43 -13.43
N SER A 93 29.17 -27.48 -12.10
CA SER A 93 29.85 -28.47 -11.24
C SER A 93 29.26 -28.38 -9.82
N SER A 94 28.47 -29.32 -9.30
CA SER A 94 28.75 -30.71 -8.89
C SER A 94 29.66 -30.85 -7.67
N SER A 95 29.13 -31.58 -6.66
CA SER A 95 29.82 -32.42 -5.65
C SER A 95 30.75 -31.71 -4.65
N GLU A 96 30.90 -32.08 -3.39
CA GLU A 96 30.28 -32.99 -2.41
C GLU A 96 31.03 -32.73 -1.09
N GLY A 97 30.55 -33.32 0.00
CA GLY A 97 30.99 -33.10 1.38
C GLY A 97 32.50 -33.15 1.67
N ASN A 98 32.91 -32.49 2.76
CA ASN A 98 33.05 -33.18 4.05
C ASN A 98 33.57 -32.22 5.13
N ALA A 99 32.86 -32.20 6.27
CA ALA A 99 33.32 -31.63 7.52
C ALA A 99 33.91 -32.74 8.39
N PRO A 100 35.07 -32.54 9.07
CA PRO A 100 35.47 -33.38 10.17
C PRO A 100 35.03 -32.79 11.53
N PRO A 101 34.70 -33.64 12.52
CA PRO A 101 34.24 -33.23 13.84
C PRO A 101 35.42 -33.05 14.81
N ASN A 102 35.24 -32.26 15.87
CA ASN A 102 35.88 -32.61 17.14
C ASN A 102 35.08 -32.09 18.36
N PRO A 103 34.99 -32.88 19.44
CA PRO A 103 34.32 -32.55 20.69
C PRO A 103 35.32 -31.93 21.68
N ASP A 104 34.85 -31.11 22.62
CA ASP A 104 35.23 -31.25 24.03
C ASP A 104 34.42 -30.33 24.94
N ALA A 105 34.25 -30.80 26.17
CA ALA A 105 33.16 -30.49 27.08
C ALA A 105 33.57 -29.68 28.34
N LYS A 106 32.53 -29.37 29.14
CA LYS A 106 32.46 -28.92 30.56
C LYS A 106 32.32 -27.39 30.73
N THR A 107 31.33 -26.83 31.45
CA THR A 107 30.82 -27.20 32.78
C THR A 107 29.46 -26.49 33.10
N ASP A 108 28.39 -27.27 33.34
CA ASP A 108 27.28 -27.26 34.35
C ASP A 108 26.48 -26.01 34.89
N PRO A 109 25.23 -26.21 35.45
CA PRO A 109 23.99 -25.40 35.27
C PRO A 109 23.46 -24.76 36.63
N PRO A 110 22.15 -24.42 36.95
CA PRO A 110 20.79 -24.67 36.37
C PRO A 110 19.82 -23.45 36.22
N SER A 111 18.75 -23.47 35.40
CA SER A 111 17.34 -23.77 35.80
C SER A 111 16.34 -23.59 34.61
N ARG A 112 15.33 -24.48 34.49
CA ARG A 112 14.18 -24.58 33.52
C ARG A 112 13.00 -23.63 33.90
N PRO A 113 11.82 -23.52 33.18
CA PRO A 113 11.30 -24.33 32.07
C PRO A 113 10.51 -23.67 30.89
N GLN A 114 10.66 -24.28 29.70
CA GLN A 114 9.64 -24.79 28.74
C GLN A 114 8.38 -23.95 28.39
N HIS A 115 8.21 -23.57 27.11
CA HIS A 115 7.15 -24.13 26.25
C HIS A 115 7.24 -23.71 24.76
N THR A 116 6.80 -24.65 23.90
CA THR A 116 6.29 -24.57 22.52
C THR A 116 7.20 -24.34 21.30
N ARG A 117 7.20 -25.38 20.46
CA ARG A 117 7.57 -25.47 19.04
C ARG A 117 6.56 -24.75 18.14
N PHE A 118 7.01 -24.17 17.02
CA PHE A 118 6.51 -24.33 15.62
C PHE A 118 7.33 -23.41 14.67
N PRO A 119 7.36 -23.66 13.33
CA PRO A 119 8.57 -23.52 12.51
C PRO A 119 8.66 -22.23 11.66
N SER A 120 9.90 -21.94 11.27
CA SER A 120 10.34 -20.93 10.29
C SER A 120 9.73 -21.11 8.91
N PHE A 121 9.32 -20.01 8.24
CA PHE A 121 9.51 -19.79 6.81
C PHE A 121 9.46 -18.30 6.47
N PHE A 122 10.57 -17.58 6.72
CA PHE A 122 10.94 -16.40 5.95
C PHE A 122 12.47 -16.31 5.96
N ASN A 123 13.08 -16.35 4.78
CA ASN A 123 14.16 -15.43 4.42
C ASN A 123 14.51 -15.57 2.93
N TYR A 124 14.07 -14.55 2.20
CA TYR A 124 14.63 -14.11 0.92
C TYR A 124 15.71 -13.07 1.24
N ARG A 125 16.75 -13.01 0.41
CA ARG A 125 17.79 -11.97 0.31
C ARG A 125 18.87 -11.94 1.39
N ARG A 126 20.07 -11.45 1.09
CA ARG A 126 20.85 -11.21 -0.16
C ARG A 126 22.16 -10.66 0.37
N ALA A 127 23.26 -11.21 -0.12
CA ALA A 127 24.61 -10.76 0.15
C ALA A 127 24.87 -9.32 -0.35
N ALA A 128 25.66 -8.59 0.44
CA ALA A 128 26.46 -7.38 0.16
C ALA A 128 27.01 -6.95 1.54
N ASN A 129 28.27 -6.60 1.83
CA ASN A 129 29.48 -6.23 1.09
C ASN A 129 30.66 -6.53 2.04
N ALA A 130 31.76 -7.14 1.58
CA ALA A 130 32.99 -6.47 1.15
C ALA A 130 33.61 -5.51 2.19
N SER A 131 34.70 -5.98 2.83
CA SER A 131 35.70 -5.14 3.51
C SER A 131 37.10 -5.54 3.03
N ILE A 132 37.60 -4.75 2.08
CA ILE A 132 38.94 -4.14 1.98
C ILE A 132 40.12 -5.02 2.44
N VAL A 133 40.88 -5.50 1.45
CA VAL A 133 42.26 -5.97 1.59
C VAL A 133 43.20 -4.78 1.35
N THR A 134 44.00 -4.45 2.36
CA THR A 134 45.20 -3.63 2.24
C THR A 134 46.34 -4.42 2.87
N THR A 135 47.21 -5.04 2.06
CA THR A 135 48.57 -5.40 2.50
C THR A 135 49.50 -5.54 1.32
N SER A 136 50.41 -4.57 1.25
CA SER A 136 51.73 -4.66 0.61
C SER A 136 52.40 -6.01 0.90
N SER A 137 52.96 -6.66 -0.12
CA SER A 137 53.80 -7.84 0.07
C SER A 137 55.20 -7.58 -0.44
N SER A 138 56.09 -7.39 0.53
CA SER A 138 57.52 -7.47 0.42
C SER A 138 57.99 -8.92 0.31
N ASN A 139 59.02 -9.05 -0.52
CA ASN A 139 59.93 -10.16 -0.73
C ASN A 139 60.41 -10.87 0.56
N SER A 140 60.41 -12.20 0.61
CA SER A 140 61.55 -13.03 1.09
C SER A 140 61.26 -14.54 1.08
N ASN A 141 62.08 -15.27 0.31
CA ASN A 141 62.59 -16.63 0.49
C ASN A 141 61.93 -17.59 1.51
N THR A 142 61.51 -18.75 1.02
CA THR A 142 61.78 -20.05 1.63
C THR A 142 62.01 -21.11 0.54
N GLY A 143 63.03 -21.95 0.71
CA GLY A 143 63.09 -23.30 0.12
C GLY A 143 63.11 -24.34 1.25
N PRO A 144 63.36 -25.64 1.01
CA PRO A 144 63.28 -26.39 -0.25
C PRO A 144 62.43 -27.69 -0.14
N SER A 145 62.28 -28.41 -1.26
CA SER A 145 62.30 -29.88 -1.40
C SER A 145 61.09 -30.57 -2.07
N VAL A 146 61.45 -31.39 -3.06
CA VAL A 146 60.83 -32.58 -3.69
C VAL A 146 59.62 -32.50 -4.65
N THR A 147 59.97 -32.66 -5.93
CA THR A 147 59.59 -33.78 -6.83
C THR A 147 58.21 -33.85 -7.50
N ALA A 148 58.29 -33.84 -8.84
CA ALA A 148 57.55 -34.61 -9.85
C ALA A 148 56.35 -34.00 -10.62
N LEU A 149 56.58 -34.02 -11.95
CA LEU A 149 55.63 -34.20 -13.07
C LEU A 149 54.68 -33.03 -13.41
N ASN A 150 55.06 -32.24 -14.43
CA ASN A 150 54.40 -32.38 -15.74
C ASN A 150 55.05 -31.52 -16.83
N GLN A 151 55.31 -32.17 -17.95
CA GLN A 151 55.80 -31.64 -19.22
C GLN A 151 54.69 -31.84 -20.25
N PRO A 152 54.37 -30.88 -21.14
CA PRO A 152 53.71 -31.18 -22.39
C PRO A 152 54.72 -31.29 -23.53
N THR A 153 54.43 -32.25 -24.36
CA THR A 153 55.16 -32.80 -25.50
C THR A 153 55.34 -31.82 -26.67
N ASN A 154 56.56 -31.79 -27.21
CA ASN A 154 56.87 -31.37 -28.58
C ASN A 154 56.22 -32.29 -29.61
N PRO A 155 55.85 -31.80 -30.80
CA PRO A 155 56.05 -32.53 -32.05
C PRO A 155 57.40 -32.12 -32.65
N ALA A 156 58.31 -33.09 -32.73
CA ALA A 156 59.52 -32.98 -33.53
C ALA A 156 59.16 -33.19 -35.01
N ALA A 157 59.44 -32.19 -35.85
CA ALA A 157 59.73 -32.38 -37.27
C ALA A 157 60.53 -31.18 -37.81
N SER A 158 61.85 -31.37 -37.84
CA SER A 158 62.74 -30.93 -38.92
C SER A 158 62.88 -29.43 -39.19
N ALA A 159 63.87 -28.80 -38.57
CA ALA A 159 65.02 -28.28 -39.32
C ALA A 159 66.17 -27.96 -38.35
N SER A 160 67.24 -28.72 -38.51
CA SER A 160 68.57 -28.46 -37.98
C SER A 160 69.01 -27.02 -38.27
N ALA A 161 69.10 -26.18 -37.24
CA ALA A 161 69.82 -24.89 -37.28
C ALA A 161 70.90 -24.78 -36.19
N SER A 162 71.32 -25.93 -35.66
CA SER A 162 72.37 -26.04 -34.64
C SER A 162 73.70 -26.47 -35.28
N ALA A 163 74.23 -25.70 -36.23
CA ALA A 163 75.60 -25.87 -36.72
C ALA A 163 76.08 -24.66 -37.56
N SER A 164 76.06 -23.45 -36.99
CA SER A 164 76.88 -22.27 -37.39
C SER A 164 76.49 -20.96 -36.66
N ASN A 165 76.16 -21.03 -35.37
CA ASN A 165 75.77 -19.83 -34.58
C ASN A 165 76.95 -19.07 -33.94
N ASP A 166 78.20 -19.43 -34.28
CA ASP A 166 79.41 -18.73 -33.81
C ASP A 166 79.94 -17.69 -34.81
N ASP A 167 79.16 -17.30 -35.83
CA ASP A 167 79.52 -16.12 -36.64
C ASP A 167 79.10 -14.84 -35.89
N PRO A 168 80.04 -13.98 -35.45
CA PRO A 168 79.73 -12.78 -34.70
C PRO A 168 78.85 -11.77 -35.48
N ARG A 169 78.64 -11.95 -36.78
CA ARG A 169 77.68 -11.14 -37.57
C ARG A 169 76.24 -11.61 -37.40
N THR A 170 75.97 -12.92 -37.40
CA THR A 170 74.61 -13.45 -37.26
C THR A 170 74.06 -13.17 -35.87
N LEU A 171 74.89 -13.29 -34.82
CA LEU A 171 74.54 -12.93 -33.45
C LEU A 171 74.17 -11.44 -33.28
N ARG A 172 74.88 -10.55 -33.97
CA ARG A 172 74.54 -9.10 -33.96
C ARG A 172 73.20 -8.84 -34.63
N THR A 173 72.91 -9.51 -35.75
CA THR A 173 71.62 -9.39 -36.43
C THR A 173 70.47 -9.94 -35.58
N ALA A 174 70.64 -11.11 -34.97
CA ALA A 174 69.64 -11.71 -34.08
C ALA A 174 69.36 -10.84 -32.85
N LEU A 175 70.40 -10.25 -32.24
CA LEU A 175 70.25 -9.35 -31.10
C LEU A 175 69.56 -8.03 -31.49
N ALA A 176 69.77 -7.51 -32.69
CA ALA A 176 69.03 -6.37 -33.21
C ALA A 176 67.53 -6.70 -33.36
N GLN A 177 67.21 -7.85 -33.95
CA GLN A 177 65.83 -8.32 -34.08
C GLN A 177 65.14 -8.54 -32.72
N GLU A 178 65.83 -9.13 -31.74
CA GLU A 178 65.31 -9.31 -30.38
C GLU A 178 65.00 -7.97 -29.71
N LYS A 179 65.88 -6.98 -29.88
CA LYS A 179 65.63 -5.62 -29.36
C LYS A 179 64.43 -4.97 -30.04
N ASP A 180 64.28 -5.10 -31.36
CA ASP A 180 63.14 -4.56 -32.10
C ASP A 180 61.82 -5.21 -31.65
N LEU A 181 61.82 -6.54 -31.48
CA LEU A 181 60.67 -7.29 -30.95
C LEU A 181 60.32 -6.84 -29.52
N ARG A 182 61.32 -6.62 -28.68
CA ARG A 182 61.13 -6.14 -27.32
C ARG A 182 60.59 -4.72 -27.27
N LEU A 183 61.13 -3.80 -28.07
CA LEU A 183 60.60 -2.43 -28.20
C LEU A 183 59.15 -2.45 -28.70
N ALA A 184 58.83 -3.31 -29.67
CA ALA A 184 57.46 -3.48 -30.15
C ALA A 184 56.53 -4.05 -29.07
N ALA A 185 57.00 -5.00 -28.26
CA ALA A 185 56.24 -5.54 -27.14
C ALA A 185 56.04 -4.50 -26.03
N GLU A 186 57.08 -3.76 -25.65
CA GLU A 186 57.01 -2.67 -24.66
C GLU A 186 56.02 -1.59 -25.12
N SER A 187 56.06 -1.19 -26.40
CA SER A 187 55.07 -0.26 -26.98
C SER A 187 53.63 -0.79 -26.86
N LYS A 188 53.38 -2.05 -27.23
CA LYS A 188 52.05 -2.68 -27.08
C LYS A 188 51.56 -2.72 -25.63
N VAL A 189 52.46 -2.99 -24.68
CA VAL A 189 52.13 -2.97 -23.25
C VAL A 189 51.78 -1.55 -22.80
N THR A 190 52.55 -0.53 -23.23
CA THR A 190 52.22 0.86 -22.91
C THR A 190 50.89 1.31 -23.50
N GLN A 191 50.59 0.90 -24.73
CA GLN A 191 49.30 1.15 -25.38
C GLN A 191 48.16 0.50 -24.58
N ALA A 192 48.27 -0.80 -24.27
CA ALA A 192 47.27 -1.50 -23.49
C ALA A 192 47.08 -0.88 -22.10
N ASN A 193 48.15 -0.43 -21.44
CA ASN A 193 48.05 0.26 -20.16
C ASN A 193 47.30 1.60 -20.28
N SER A 194 47.56 2.38 -21.34
CA SER A 194 46.84 3.64 -21.58
C SER A 194 45.34 3.42 -21.88
N GLU A 195 44.98 2.37 -22.62
CA GLU A 195 43.58 2.00 -22.88
C GLU A 195 42.87 1.57 -21.59
N LEU A 196 43.55 0.82 -20.72
CA LEU A 196 43.03 0.45 -19.41
C LEU A 196 42.83 1.66 -18.50
N GLU A 197 43.78 2.61 -18.49
CA GLU A 197 43.67 3.85 -17.74
C GLU A 197 42.47 4.66 -18.25
N GLU A 198 42.28 4.79 -19.56
CA GLU A 198 41.13 5.49 -20.15
C GLU A 198 39.80 4.82 -19.78
N LEU A 199 39.69 3.51 -19.96
CA LEU A 199 38.48 2.75 -19.58
C LEU A 199 38.20 2.85 -18.08
N SER A 200 39.23 2.82 -17.25
CA SER A 200 39.08 2.99 -15.80
C SER A 200 38.56 4.39 -15.46
N ALA A 201 39.09 5.43 -16.09
CA ALA A 201 38.65 6.80 -15.90
C ALA A 201 37.18 6.98 -16.33
N GLN A 202 36.79 6.40 -17.47
CA GLN A 202 35.40 6.40 -17.95
C GLN A 202 34.47 5.69 -16.98
N LEU A 203 34.85 4.51 -16.49
CA LEU A 203 34.04 3.75 -15.53
C LEU A 203 33.86 4.50 -14.21
N PHE A 204 34.92 5.12 -13.68
CA PHE A 204 34.83 5.94 -12.47
C PHE A 204 33.98 7.19 -12.67
N GLN A 205 34.08 7.84 -13.84
CA GLN A 205 33.25 9.00 -14.17
C GLN A 205 31.77 8.61 -14.23
N GLN A 206 31.42 7.53 -14.93
CA GLN A 206 30.05 7.02 -15.02
C GLN A 206 29.51 6.60 -13.64
N ALA A 207 30.32 5.93 -12.83
CA ALA A 207 29.94 5.54 -11.47
C ALA A 207 29.68 6.77 -10.58
N ASN A 208 30.55 7.79 -10.66
CA ASN A 208 30.39 9.04 -9.92
C ASN A 208 29.13 9.80 -10.36
N GLU A 209 28.85 9.84 -11.66
CA GLU A 209 27.64 10.46 -12.18
C GLU A 209 26.39 9.76 -11.65
N MET A 210 26.33 8.42 -11.76
CA MET A 210 25.22 7.62 -11.26
C MET A 210 24.98 7.86 -9.75
N VAL A 211 26.03 7.80 -8.93
CA VAL A 211 25.91 8.04 -7.48
C VAL A 211 25.50 9.49 -7.19
N SER A 212 25.96 10.46 -7.97
CA SER A 212 25.56 11.86 -7.81
C SER A 212 24.07 12.05 -8.11
N THR A 213 23.55 11.40 -9.17
CA THR A 213 22.13 11.45 -9.50
C THR A 213 21.28 10.78 -8.43
N GLU A 214 21.73 9.65 -7.89
CA GLU A 214 21.07 8.98 -6.77
C GLU A 214 21.04 9.87 -5.52
N ARG A 215 22.18 10.48 -5.14
CA ARG A 215 22.25 11.37 -3.98
C ARG A 215 21.32 12.58 -4.13
N ARG A 216 21.26 13.18 -5.32
CA ARG A 216 20.33 14.28 -5.62
C ARG A 216 18.87 13.83 -5.54
N ALA A 217 18.53 12.70 -6.16
CA ALA A 217 17.19 12.15 -6.13
C ALA A 217 16.74 11.80 -4.71
N ARG A 218 17.65 11.19 -3.93
CA ARG A 218 17.43 10.87 -2.52
C ARG A 218 17.20 12.12 -1.68
N ALA A 219 18.04 13.14 -1.81
CA ALA A 219 17.87 14.40 -1.10
C ALA A 219 16.52 15.08 -1.44
N ALA A 220 16.11 15.06 -2.71
CA ALA A 220 14.82 15.61 -3.13
C ALA A 220 13.62 14.83 -2.54
N LEU A 221 13.74 13.51 -2.41
CA LEU A 221 12.71 12.70 -1.74
C LEU A 221 12.66 12.94 -0.23
N GLU A 222 13.83 13.05 0.42
CA GLU A 222 13.94 13.36 1.85
C GLU A 222 13.34 14.74 2.17
N GLU A 223 13.56 15.75 1.32
CA GLU A 223 12.91 17.07 1.43
C GLU A 223 11.37 16.96 1.30
N ARG A 224 10.88 16.20 0.32
CA ARG A 224 9.44 15.99 0.14
C ARG A 224 8.81 15.28 1.34
N LEU A 225 9.49 14.28 1.89
CA LEU A 225 9.05 13.57 3.10
C LEU A 225 8.99 14.52 4.28
N SER A 226 10.06 15.27 4.54
CA SER A 226 10.09 16.28 5.60
C SER A 226 8.96 17.32 5.45
N GLY A 227 8.70 17.79 4.22
CA GLY A 227 7.60 18.71 3.94
C GLY A 227 6.21 18.09 4.10
N THR A 228 6.03 16.79 3.79
CA THR A 228 4.77 16.09 4.07
C THR A 228 4.56 15.86 5.56
N GLU A 229 5.61 15.49 6.29
CA GLU A 229 5.58 15.28 7.73
C GLU A 229 5.23 16.59 8.47
N GLY A 230 5.85 17.71 8.08
CA GLY A 230 5.50 19.02 8.63
C GLY A 230 4.04 19.42 8.36
N ARG A 231 3.51 19.12 7.15
CA ARG A 231 2.10 19.37 6.83
C ARG A 231 1.15 18.48 7.62
N LEU A 232 1.50 17.22 7.85
CA LEU A 232 0.72 16.30 8.69
C LEU A 232 0.69 16.78 10.13
N ALA A 233 1.84 17.17 10.71
CA ALA A 233 1.90 17.73 12.05
C ALA A 233 1.03 19.00 12.19
N ALA A 234 1.10 19.93 11.24
CA ALA A 234 0.27 21.12 11.24
C ALA A 234 -1.24 20.81 11.11
N ALA A 235 -1.59 19.79 10.31
CA ALA A 235 -2.98 19.33 10.18
C ALA A 235 -3.49 18.67 11.47
N GLU A 236 -2.66 17.89 12.17
CA GLU A 236 -2.99 17.29 13.46
C GLU A 236 -3.22 18.34 14.54
N GLU A 237 -2.38 19.38 14.61
CA GLU A 237 -2.57 20.53 15.50
C GLU A 237 -3.84 21.32 15.17
N ALA A 238 -4.13 21.53 13.88
CA ALA A 238 -5.36 22.19 13.45
C ALA A 238 -6.61 21.37 13.84
N ALA A 239 -6.58 20.05 13.63
CA ALA A 239 -7.64 19.15 14.06
C ALA A 239 -7.80 19.14 15.60
N GLY A 240 -6.70 19.22 16.35
CA GLY A 240 -6.72 19.38 17.80
C GLY A 240 -7.43 20.66 18.25
N ARG A 241 -7.12 21.79 17.61
CA ARG A 241 -7.79 23.07 17.85
C ARG A 241 -9.29 22.99 17.54
N GLU A 242 -9.65 22.36 16.42
CA GLU A 242 -11.05 22.19 16.03
C GLU A 242 -11.81 21.29 17.02
N ARG A 243 -11.19 20.20 17.51
CA ARG A 243 -11.77 19.35 18.57
C ARG A 243 -12.05 20.15 19.84
N SER A 244 -11.08 20.92 20.33
CA SER A 244 -11.26 21.76 21.52
C SER A 244 -12.36 22.82 21.32
N ALA A 245 -12.45 23.42 20.13
CA ALA A 245 -13.53 24.35 19.80
C ALA A 245 -14.91 23.66 19.80
N ARG A 246 -15.01 22.44 19.23
CA ARG A 246 -16.24 21.64 19.27
C ARG A 246 -16.66 21.32 20.70
N GLU A 247 -15.72 20.91 21.55
CA GLU A 247 -15.99 20.65 22.97
C GLU A 247 -16.50 21.90 23.69
N GLY A 248 -15.88 23.06 23.44
CA GLY A 248 -16.34 24.34 23.98
C GLY A 248 -17.76 24.69 23.54
N LEU A 249 -18.10 24.47 22.26
CA LEU A 249 -19.46 24.67 21.75
C LEU A 249 -20.46 23.70 22.37
N GLN A 250 -20.11 22.41 22.50
CA GLN A 250 -20.96 21.42 23.17
C GLN A 250 -21.24 21.82 24.62
N GLY A 251 -20.24 22.33 25.35
CA GLY A 251 -20.43 22.85 26.71
C GLY A 251 -21.44 24.01 26.75
N ARG A 252 -21.37 24.92 25.79
CA ARG A 252 -22.33 26.04 25.67
C ARG A 252 -23.74 25.56 25.33
N VAL A 253 -23.86 24.58 24.44
CA VAL A 253 -25.15 23.97 24.09
C VAL A 253 -25.77 23.31 25.31
N ARG A 254 -25.01 22.50 26.06
CA ARG A 254 -25.48 21.88 27.31
C ARG A 254 -25.98 22.92 28.31
N SER A 255 -25.21 23.99 28.54
CA SER A 255 -25.62 25.07 29.43
C SER A 255 -26.91 25.78 28.95
N ALA A 256 -27.08 25.94 27.63
CA ALA A 256 -28.30 26.51 27.06
C ALA A 256 -29.50 25.57 27.25
N GLU A 257 -29.33 24.27 27.03
CA GLU A 257 -30.36 23.24 27.26
C GLU A 257 -30.84 23.24 28.71
N GLU A 258 -29.92 23.31 29.68
CA GLU A 258 -30.26 23.41 31.10
C GLU A 258 -31.09 24.66 31.41
N ARG A 259 -30.72 25.80 30.83
CA ARG A 259 -31.48 27.06 31.00
C ARG A 259 -32.87 26.97 30.38
N ILE A 260 -32.99 26.38 29.19
CA ILE A 260 -34.28 26.17 28.52
C ILE A 260 -35.16 25.27 29.39
N ALA A 261 -34.63 24.16 29.91
CA ALA A 261 -35.39 23.25 30.77
C ALA A 261 -35.94 23.95 32.04
N VAL A 262 -35.21 24.91 32.62
CA VAL A 262 -35.70 25.72 33.75
C VAL A 262 -36.82 26.65 33.32
N LEU A 263 -36.70 27.30 32.16
CA LEU A 263 -37.73 28.19 31.62
C LEU A 263 -39.02 27.42 31.31
N GLU A 264 -38.91 26.25 30.68
CA GLU A 264 -40.05 25.37 30.39
C GLU A 264 -40.82 24.97 31.65
N ARG A 265 -40.11 24.58 32.73
CA ARG A 265 -40.76 24.30 34.03
C ARG A 265 -41.53 25.50 34.56
N ARG A 266 -40.95 26.70 34.49
CA ARG A 266 -41.60 27.94 34.91
C ARG A 266 -42.82 28.26 34.06
N GLU A 267 -42.78 28.00 32.76
CA GLU A 267 -43.92 28.18 31.87
C GLU A 267 -45.06 27.22 32.19
N VAL A 268 -44.76 25.95 32.46
CA VAL A 268 -45.75 24.96 32.92
C VAL A 268 -46.39 25.39 34.23
N GLU A 269 -45.60 25.86 35.21
CA GLU A 269 -46.13 26.36 36.47
C GLU A 269 -47.02 27.61 36.29
N LYS A 270 -46.59 28.57 35.47
CA LYS A 270 -47.36 29.78 35.15
C LYS A 270 -48.67 29.42 34.45
N LYS A 271 -48.63 28.54 33.46
CA LYS A 271 -49.82 28.04 32.76
C LYS A 271 -50.79 27.39 33.75
N GLY A 272 -50.30 26.53 34.65
CA GLY A 272 -51.13 25.93 35.70
C GLY A 272 -51.72 26.95 36.68
N ARG A 273 -51.03 28.06 36.98
CA ARG A 273 -51.60 29.16 37.79
C ARG A 273 -52.70 29.91 37.02
N LEU A 274 -52.49 30.18 35.73
CA LEU A 274 -53.48 30.82 34.87
C LEU A 274 -54.75 29.96 34.74
N ASP A 275 -54.62 28.66 34.48
CA ASP A 275 -55.77 27.74 34.39
C ASP A 275 -56.61 27.76 35.68
N ARG A 276 -55.97 27.86 36.86
CA ARG A 276 -56.67 27.98 38.15
C ARG A 276 -57.43 29.30 38.27
N LEU A 277 -56.83 30.40 37.83
CA LEU A 277 -57.46 31.72 37.82
C LEU A 277 -58.63 31.76 36.83
N GLU A 278 -58.47 31.21 35.64
CA GLU A 278 -59.53 31.15 34.62
C GLU A 278 -60.74 30.35 35.12
N ARG A 279 -60.51 29.20 35.78
CA ARG A 279 -61.60 28.46 36.43
C ARG A 279 -62.28 29.27 37.53
N ALA A 280 -61.55 30.09 38.28
CA ALA A 280 -62.11 30.95 39.33
C ALA A 280 -62.94 32.11 38.74
N VAL A 281 -62.42 32.79 37.72
CA VAL A 281 -63.13 33.84 36.98
C VAL A 281 -64.39 33.28 36.35
N GLY A 282 -64.31 32.12 35.68
CA GLY A 282 -65.50 31.48 35.10
C GLY A 282 -66.54 31.08 36.15
N ARG A 283 -66.15 30.76 37.39
CA ARG A 283 -67.12 30.59 38.50
C ARG A 283 -67.78 31.91 38.88
N ILE A 284 -67.00 32.98 39.01
CA ILE A 284 -67.52 34.33 39.33
C ILE A 284 -68.48 34.81 38.25
N GLU A 285 -68.15 34.62 36.97
CA GLU A 285 -69.01 34.97 35.84
C GLU A 285 -70.34 34.22 35.86
N ARG A 286 -70.33 32.92 36.18
CA ARG A 286 -71.58 32.15 36.36
C ARG A 286 -72.44 32.70 37.48
N VAL A 287 -71.84 32.97 38.65
CA VAL A 287 -72.55 33.56 39.79
C VAL A 287 -73.11 34.94 39.43
N ARG A 288 -72.31 35.78 38.74
CA ARG A 288 -72.75 37.10 38.25
C ARG A 288 -73.89 36.99 37.25
N GLY A 289 -73.89 35.97 36.39
CA GLY A 289 -74.99 35.68 35.46
C GLY A 289 -76.29 35.35 36.17
N VAL A 290 -76.24 34.51 37.21
CA VAL A 290 -77.39 34.18 38.07
C VAL A 290 -77.92 35.44 38.77
N LEU A 291 -77.05 36.20 39.43
CA LEU A 291 -77.42 37.44 40.13
C LEU A 291 -78.00 38.52 39.18
N ARG A 292 -77.58 38.54 37.91
CA ARG A 292 -78.12 39.46 36.90
C ARG A 292 -79.44 38.96 36.29
N GLY A 293 -79.68 37.64 36.27
CA GLY A 293 -80.95 37.03 35.85
C GLY A 293 -82.07 37.18 36.88
N GLU A 294 -81.74 37.38 38.16
CA GLU A 294 -82.71 37.64 39.24
C GLU A 294 -83.13 39.11 39.39
N GLY A 295 -82.64 40.02 38.54
CA GLY A 295 -82.93 41.46 38.60
C GLY A 295 -83.73 42.04 37.42
N GLY A 296 -84.36 41.20 36.59
CA GLY A 296 -85.05 41.61 35.36
C GLY A 296 -86.56 41.37 35.33
N GLY A 297 -87.21 41.25 36.49
CA GLY A 297 -88.64 41.01 36.59
C GLY A 297 -89.25 41.73 37.78
N GLU A 298 -89.32 43.07 37.69
CA GLU A 298 -90.41 43.95 38.16
C GLU A 298 -90.10 45.40 37.78
#